data_AF-A0A3A8VYK6-F1
#
_entry.id   AF-A0A3A8VYK6-F1
#
_cell.length_a   1.000
_cell.length_b   1.000
_cell.length_c   1.000
_cell.angle_alpha   90.00
_cell.angle_beta   90.00
_cell.angle_gamma   90.00
#
_symmetry.space_group_name_H-M   'P 1'
#
loop_
_entity.id
_entity.type
_entity.pdbx_description
1 polymer ?
#
loop_
_entity_poly.entity_id
_entity_poly.type
_entity_poly.pdbx_seq_one_letter_code
_entity_poly.pdbx_strand_id
1 'polypeptide(L)' 'MNKKKVIYNYNIEQSNQLIKKGMFPIGCGINPKTGGFFLVFYGTQGYYNTLDLIALENKQKEAMQE' A
#
# COMPACT_ATOMS: atom_id res chain seq x y z
N MET A 1 -19.76 14.53 7.20
CA MET A 1 -18.56 13.67 7.27
C MET A 1 -18.03 13.42 5.87
N ASN A 2 -16.84 13.91 5.53
CA ASN A 2 -16.22 13.62 4.24
C ASN A 2 -15.86 12.12 4.23
N LYS A 3 -16.41 11.33 3.30
CA LYS A 3 -16.14 9.88 3.23
C LYS A 3 -14.67 9.70 2.88
N LYS A 4 -13.85 9.22 3.82
CA LYS A 4 -12.44 8.89 3.55
C LYS A 4 -12.41 7.86 2.42
N LYS A 5 -11.61 8.12 1.40
CA LYS A 5 -11.41 7.18 0.29
C LYS A 5 -10.85 5.87 0.84
N VAL A 6 -11.37 4.76 0.36
CA VAL A 6 -10.90 3.41 0.71
C VAL A 6 -10.09 2.88 -0.46
N ILE A 7 -8.93 2.30 -0.17
CA ILE A 7 -7.99 1.79 -1.17
C ILE A 7 -7.88 0.27 -1.01
N TYR A 8 -8.09 -0.45 -2.10
CA TYR A 8 -7.91 -1.90 -2.18
C TYR A 8 -6.55 -2.15 -2.84
N ASN A 9 -5.58 -2.63 -2.07
CA ASN A 9 -4.24 -2.91 -2.55
C ASN A 9 -4.06 -4.41 -2.79
N TYR A 10 -3.90 -4.78 -4.06
CA TYR A 10 -3.65 -6.16 -4.50
C TYR A 10 -2.15 -6.49 -4.58
N ASN A 11 -1.27 -5.50 -4.41
CA ASN A 11 0.17 -5.71 -4.38
C ASN A 11 0.61 -6.03 -2.94
N ILE A 12 0.91 -7.31 -2.70
CA ILE A 12 1.26 -7.80 -1.36
C ILE A 12 2.60 -7.27 -0.89
N GLU A 13 3.57 -7.14 -1.79
CA GLU A 13 4.88 -6.58 -1.45
C GLU A 13 4.75 -5.11 -1.04
N GLN A 14 4.03 -4.30 -1.82
CA GLN A 14 3.76 -2.91 -1.46
C GLN A 14 2.97 -2.81 -0.15
N SER A 15 2.01 -3.70 0.08
CA SER A 15 1.24 -3.74 1.33
C SER A 15 2.13 -4.05 2.53
N ASN A 16 3.07 -4.99 2.39
CA ASN A 16 4.07 -5.27 3.43
C ASN A 16 4.95 -4.06 3.71
N GLN A 17 5.38 -3.33 2.69
CA GLN A 17 6.16 -2.10 2.84
C GLN A 17 5.37 -1.00 3.55
N LEU A 18 4.10 -0.84 3.22
CA LEU A 18 3.18 0.09 3.91
C LEU A 18 3.07 -0.25 5.40
N ILE A 19 2.84 -1.52 5.74
CA ILE A 19 2.73 -1.99 7.13
C ILE A 19 4.02 -1.75 7.91
N LYS A 20 5.19 -2.06 7.32
CA LYS A 20 6.51 -1.79 7.93
C LYS A 20 6.75 -0.29 8.20
N LYS A 21 6.04 0.60 7.50
CA LYS A 21 6.09 2.06 7.66
C LYS A 21 4.97 2.62 8.54
N GLY A 22 4.24 1.76 9.26
CA GLY A 22 3.22 2.16 10.23
C GLY A 22 1.84 2.41 9.63
N MET A 23 1.60 2.02 8.38
CA MET A 23 0.25 2.05 7.79
C MET A 23 -0.53 0.79 8.16
N PHE A 24 -1.68 0.98 8.81
CA PHE A 24 -2.51 -0.14 9.25
C PHE A 24 -3.64 -0.43 8.26
N PRO A 25 -3.80 -1.69 7.81
CA PRO A 25 -4.95 -2.08 7.03
C PRO A 25 -6.22 -2.04 7.90
N ILE A 26 -7.34 -1.71 7.26
CA ILE A 26 -8.67 -1.65 7.87
C ILE A 26 -9.57 -2.81 7.43
N GLY A 27 -9.03 -3.69 6.60
CA GLY A 27 -9.72 -4.87 6.10
C GLY A 27 -8.82 -5.69 5.17
N CYS A 28 -9.29 -6.87 4.82
CA CYS A 28 -8.67 -7.77 3.87
C CYS A 28 -9.75 -8.57 3.15
N GLY A 29 -9.40 -9.22 2.04
CA GLY A 29 -10.33 -10.08 1.34
C GLY A 29 -9.74 -10.76 0.12
N ILE A 30 -10.58 -11.57 -0.52
CA ILE A 30 -10.30 -12.25 -1.78
C ILE A 30 -11.32 -11.74 -2.79
N ASN A 31 -10.86 -11.29 -3.95
CA ASN A 31 -11.74 -10.88 -5.02
C ASN A 31 -12.42 -12.12 -5.63
N PRO A 32 -13.77 -12.22 -5.62
CA PRO A 32 -14.47 -13.43 -6.06
C PRO A 32 -14.36 -13.66 -7.58
N LYS A 33 -13.98 -12.65 -8.37
CA LYS A 33 -13.82 -12.78 -9.82
C LYS A 33 -12.42 -13.22 -10.21
N THR A 34 -11.40 -12.70 -9.54
CA THR A 34 -9.99 -12.93 -9.90
C THR A 34 -9.26 -13.89 -8.98
N GLY A 35 -9.83 -14.20 -7.81
CA GLY A 35 -9.15 -14.95 -6.74
C GLY A 35 -8.02 -14.18 -6.06
N GLY A 36 -7.75 -12.93 -6.46
CA GLY A 36 -6.66 -12.13 -5.91
C GLY A 36 -6.93 -11.69 -4.48
N PHE A 37 -5.98 -11.95 -3.59
CA PHE A 37 -5.97 -11.43 -2.22
C PHE A 37 -5.65 -9.92 -2.22
N PHE A 38 -6.31 -9.16 -1.34
CA PHE A 38 -6.06 -7.73 -1.18
C PHE A 38 -6.13 -7.31 0.29
N LEU A 39 -5.42 -6.22 0.59
CA LEU A 39 -5.54 -5.48 1.84
C LEU A 39 -6.22 -4.13 1.59
N VAL A 40 -6.96 -3.65 2.58
CA VAL A 40 -7.75 -2.41 2.49
C VAL A 40 -7.15 -1.35 3.39
N PHE A 41 -6.98 -0.12 2.90
CA PHE A 41 -6.43 1.02 3.65
C PHE A 41 -7.32 2.26 3.51
N TYR A 42 -7.22 3.19 4.46
CA TYR A 42 -7.72 4.55 4.24
C TYR A 42 -6.75 5.33 3.37
N GLY A 43 -7.26 5.94 2.29
CA GLY A 43 -6.54 6.89 1.44
C GLY A 43 -6.38 8.25 2.12
N THR A 44 -5.64 8.29 3.22
CA THR A 44 -5.24 9.53 3.90
C THR A 44 -4.02 10.15 3.22
N GLN A 45 -3.70 11.41 3.52
CA GLN A 45 -2.44 12.00 3.06
C GLN A 45 -1.23 11.16 3.50
N GLY A 46 -1.26 10.62 4.72
CA GLY A 46 -0.22 9.72 5.22
C GLY A 46 -0.01 8.50 4.32
N TYR A 47 -1.10 7.84 3.89
CA TYR A 47 -1.02 6.71 2.95
C TYR A 47 -0.29 7.06 1.66
N TYR A 48 -0.64 8.18 1.03
CA TYR A 48 -0.02 8.60 -0.23
C TYR A 48 1.44 9.00 -0.05
N ASN A 49 1.76 9.76 1.02
CA ASN A 49 3.14 10.09 1.35
C ASN A 49 3.99 8.84 1.60
N THR A 50 3.43 7.81 2.23
CA THR A 50 4.14 6.54 2.44
C THR A 50 4.39 5.80 1.12
N LEU A 51 3.46 5.85 0.16
CA LEU A 51 3.70 5.30 -1.18
C LEU A 51 4.83 6.01 -1.91
N ASP A 52 4.88 7.35 -1.83
CA ASP A 52 5.95 8.13 -2.45
C ASP A 52 7.31 7.82 -1.82
N LEU A 53 7.35 7.67 -0.49
CA LEU A 53 8.55 7.25 0.24
C LEU A 53 9.02 5.86 -0.21
N ILE A 54 8.11 4.89 -0.34
CA ILE A 54 8.43 3.55 -0.83
C ILE A 54 9.03 3.61 -2.24
N ALA A 55 8.44 4.41 -3.13
CA ALA A 55 8.93 4.56 -4.49
C ALA A 55 10.34 5.19 -4.53
N LEU A 56 10.61 6.17 -3.68
CA LEU A 56 11.93 6.80 -3.56
C LEU A 56 12.98 5.81 -3.05
N GLU A 57 12.67 5.07 -1.98
CA GLU A 57 13.58 4.05 -1.41
C GLU A 57 13.90 2.94 -2.41
N ASN A 58 12.91 2.49 -3.19
CA ASN A 58 13.14 1.45 -4.20
C ASN A 58 14.07 1.95 -5.31
N LYS A 59 13.88 3.18 -5.82
CA LYS A 59 14.78 3.80 -6.81
C LYS A 59 16.22 3.94 -6.28
N GLN A 60 16.38 4.32 -5.02
CA GLN A 60 17.72 4.42 -4.40
C GLN A 60 18.39 3.06 -4.29
N LYS A 61 17.64 2.00 -3.95
CA LYS A 61 18.18 0.64 -3.89
C LYS A 61 18.62 0.13 -5.27
N GLU A 62 17.84 0.41 -6.31
CA GLU A 62 18.19 0.07 -7.70
C GLU A 62 19.49 0.76 -8.11
N ALA A 63 19.62 2.07 -7.87
CA ALA A 63 20.82 2.83 -8.22
C ALA A 63 22.08 2.45 -7.40
N MET A 64 21.92 1.82 -6.23
CA MET A 64 23.04 1.32 -5.42
C MET A 64 23.50 -0.09 -5.82
N GLN A 65 22.71 -0.79 -6.63
CA GLN A 65 23.02 -2.15 -7.11
C GLN A 65 23.75 -2.12 -8.47
N GLU A 66 23.85 -0.96 -9.10
CA GLU A 66 24.65 -0.65 -10.29
C GLU A 66 26.05 -0.16 -9.91
#